data_AF-K0XNC5-F1
#
_entry.id   AF-K0XNC5-F1
#
_cell.length_a   1.000
_cell.length_b   1.000
_cell.length_c   1.000
_cell.angle_alpha   90.00
_cell.angle_beta   90.00
_cell.angle_gamma   90.00
#
_symmetry.space_group_name_H-M   'P 1'
#
loop_
_entity.id
_entity.type
_entity.pdbx_description
1 polymer ?
#
loop_
_entity_poly.entity_id
_entity_poly.type
_entity_poly.pdbx_seq_one_letter_code
_entity_poly.pdbx_strand_id
1 'polypeptide(L)' 'MGLVVICINVLLLIQSLYLLYAYNLTNRLFLFMYPNWVLLINALLAVIGNYTPILVIKNKIGLKTFLKTTLLFWLIVF' A
#
# COMPACT_ATOMS: atom_id res chain seq x y z
N MET A 1 -11.84 -10.71 5.75
CA MET A 1 -11.08 -10.38 4.52
C MET A 1 -10.81 -8.88 4.41
N GLY A 2 -11.82 -7.99 4.46
CA GLY A 2 -11.59 -6.54 4.35
C GLY A 2 -10.59 -5.95 5.36
N LEU A 3 -10.66 -6.39 6.64
CA LEU A 3 -9.77 -5.90 7.69
C LEU A 3 -8.29 -6.28 7.48
N VAL A 4 -8.04 -7.48 6.94
CA VAL A 4 -6.70 -7.97 6.61
C VAL A 4 -6.07 -7.12 5.49
N VAL A 5 -6.87 -6.78 4.48
CA VAL A 5 -6.43 -5.90 3.38
C VAL A 5 -6.07 -4.51 3.92
N ILE A 6 -6.85 -3.99 4.86
CA ILE A 6 -6.56 -2.71 5.52
C ILE A 6 -5.23 -2.80 6.28
N CYS A 7 -5.06 -3.82 7.12
CA CYS A 7 -3.82 -4.01 7.87
C CYS A 7 -2.59 -4.07 6.97
N ILE A 8 -2.65 -4.82 5.86
CA ILE A 8 -1.52 -4.99 4.95
C ILE A 8 -1.19 -3.69 4.23
N ASN A 9 -2.20 -2.96 3.74
CA ASN A 9 -1.99 -1.66 3.10
C ASN A 9 -1.44 -0.63 4.10
N VAL A 10 -1.92 -0.60 5.35
CA VAL A 10 -1.38 0.28 6.39
C VAL A 10 0.08 -0.06 6.68
N LEU A 11 0.43 -1.34 6.75
CA LEU A 11 1.81 -1.78 6.97
C LEU A 11 2.72 -1.35 5.82
N LEU A 12 2.24 -1.48 4.58
CA LEU A 12 2.94 -1.03 3.38
C LEU A 12 3.15 0.49 3.34
N LEU A 13 2.16 1.26 3.81
CA LEU A 13 2.23 2.71 3.93
C LEU A 13 3.26 3.13 5.00
N ILE A 14 3.26 2.49 6.16
CA ILE A 14 4.23 2.78 7.22
C ILE A 14 5.64 2.47 6.72
N GLN A 15 5.83 1.34 6.05
CA GLN A 15 7.13 0.93 5.53
C GLN A 15 7.64 1.89 4.45
N SER A 16 6.80 2.29 3.51
CA SER A 16 7.20 3.22 2.44
C SER A 16 7.56 4.61 2.99
N LEU A 17 6.77 5.14 3.93
CA LEU A 17 7.07 6.41 4.62
C LEU A 17 8.34 6.33 5.46
N TYR A 18 8.52 5.22 6.19
CA TYR A 18 9.72 5.01 6.99
C TYR A 18 10.98 4.95 6.11
N LEU A 19 10.94 4.24 4.98
CA LEU A 19 12.05 4.21 4.04
C LEU A 19 12.32 5.61 3.47
N LEU A 20 11.27 6.34 3.04
CA LEU A 20 11.41 7.69 2.51
C LEU A 20 12.07 8.64 3.52
N TYR A 21 11.69 8.53 4.79
CA TYR A 21 12.31 9.28 5.88
C TYR A 21 13.76 8.84 6.12
N ALA A 22 13.99 7.53 6.22
CA ALA A 22 15.32 6.97 6.48
C ALA A 22 16.33 7.34 5.39
N TYR A 23 15.88 7.42 4.14
CA TYR A 23 16.69 7.70 2.96
C TYR A 23 17.09 9.16 2.82
N ASN A 24 16.21 10.10 3.22
CA ASN A 24 16.44 11.53 2.98
C ASN A 24 16.83 12.31 4.25
N LEU A 25 16.45 11.83 5.43
CA LEU A 25 16.61 12.55 6.70
C LEU A 25 17.56 11.84 7.68
N THR A 26 18.06 10.66 7.34
CA THR A 26 18.93 9.88 8.22
C THR A 26 20.19 9.43 7.47
N ASN A 27 21.36 9.47 8.12
CA ASN A 27 22.63 8.98 7.55
C ASN A 27 22.74 7.44 7.51
N ARG A 28 21.62 6.72 7.39
CA ARG A 28 21.63 5.26 7.32
C ARG A 28 21.91 4.83 5.88
N LEU A 29 23.00 4.08 5.71
CA LEU A 29 23.37 3.48 4.42
C LEU A 29 22.60 2.17 4.24
N PHE A 30 21.81 2.08 3.18
CA PHE A 30 21.07 0.87 2.82
C PHE A 30 21.79 0.12 1.70
N LEU A 31 21.88 -1.20 1.84
CA LEU A 31 22.53 -2.07 0.85
C LEU A 31 21.79 -2.08 -0.50
N PHE A 32 20.47 -1.88 -0.46
CA PHE A 32 19.59 -1.71 -1.62
C PHE A 32 18.65 -0.55 -1.35
N MET A 33 18.70 0.47 -2.21
CA MET A 33 17.91 1.69 -2.06
C MET A 33 16.86 1.75 -3.18
N TYR A 34 15.58 1.66 -2.79
CA TYR A 34 14.49 1.90 -3.73
C TYR A 34 14.45 3.39 -4.10
N PRO A 35 14.18 3.73 -5.37
CA PRO A 35 14.01 5.12 -5.77
C PRO A 35 12.91 5.80 -4.96
N ASN A 36 13.14 7.04 -4.50
CA ASN A 36 12.17 7.81 -3.72
C ASN A 36 10.80 7.93 -4.43
N TRP A 37 10.80 8.08 -5.75
CA TRP A 37 9.56 8.14 -6.55
C TRP A 37 8.75 6.84 -6.49
N VAL A 38 9.40 5.68 -6.43
CA VAL A 38 8.74 4.38 -6.29
C VAL A 38 8.12 4.25 -4.89
N LEU A 39 8.82 4.69 -3.85
CA LEU A 39 8.28 4.72 -2.49
C LEU A 39 7.05 5.63 -2.37
N LEU A 40 7.08 6.79 -3.03
CA LEU A 40 5.95 7.71 -3.09
C LEU A 40 4.73 7.08 -3.76
N ILE A 41 4.93 6.39 -4.89
CA ILE A 41 3.87 5.67 -5.61
C ILE A 41 3.30 4.56 -4.72
N ASN A 42 4.15 3.79 -4.02
CA ASN A 42 3.69 2.74 -3.10
C ASN A 42 2.88 3.31 -1.93
N ALA A 43 3.27 4.46 -1.38
CA ALA A 43 2.50 5.15 -0.35
C ALA A 43 1.11 5.58 -0.87
N LEU A 44 1.05 6.21 -2.05
CA LEU A 44 -0.21 6.62 -2.69
C LEU A 44 -1.12 5.43 -2.99
N LEU A 45 -0.54 4.36 -3.52
CA LEU A 45 -1.23 3.11 -3.79
C LEU A 45 -1.80 2.54 -2.49
N ALA A 46 -1.03 2.44 -1.40
CA ALA A 46 -1.52 1.95 -0.13
C ALA A 46 -2.74 2.73 0.42
N VAL A 47 -2.76 4.06 0.25
CA VAL A 47 -3.92 4.90 0.60
C VAL A 47 -5.14 4.53 -0.25
N ILE A 48 -4.98 4.40 -1.57
CA ILE A 48 -6.07 4.05 -2.49
C ILE A 48 -6.56 2.61 -2.23
N GLY A 49 -5.64 1.69 -1.93
CA GLY A 49 -5.93 0.31 -1.58
C GLY A 49 -6.83 0.20 -0.35
N ASN A 50 -6.64 1.06 0.66
CA ASN A 50 -7.51 1.15 1.84
C ASN A 50 -8.92 1.64 1.52
N TYR A 51 -9.14 2.31 0.40
CA TYR A 51 -10.47 2.76 -0.01
C TYR A 51 -11.37 1.62 -0.52
N THR A 52 -10.76 0.58 -1.12
CA THR A 52 -11.49 -0.57 -1.67
C THR A 52 -12.28 -1.38 -0.63
N PRO A 53 -11.75 -1.74 0.57
CA PRO A 53 -12.53 -2.45 1.59
C PRO A 53 -13.64 -1.59 2.19
N ILE A 54 -13.49 -0.25 2.25
CA ILE A 54 -14.54 0.67 2.72
C ILE A 54 -15.75 0.65 1.78
N LEU A 55 -15.52 0.60 0.47
CA LEU A 55 -16.59 0.49 -0.53
C LEU A 55 -17.36 -0.84 -0.45
N VAL A 56 -16.68 -1.94 -0.07
CA VAL A 56 -17.31 -3.24 0.16
C VAL A 56 -18.17 -3.21 1.43
N ILE A 57 -17.69 -2.61 2.52
CA ILE A 57 -18.47 -2.47 3.77
C ILE A 57 -19.76 -1.68 3.51
N LYS A 58 -19.72 -0.69 2.61
CA LYS A 58 -20.89 0.08 2.19
C LYS A 58 -21.81 -0.67 1.20
N ASN A 59 -21.57 -1.96 0.94
CA ASN A 59 -22.28 -2.78 -0.06
C ASN A 59 -22.35 -2.16 -1.47
N LYS A 60 -21.45 -1.21 -1.79
CA LYS A 60 -21.42 -0.56 -3.11
C LYS A 60 -20.75 -1.42 -4.18
N ILE A 61 -19.93 -2.39 -3.76
CA ILE A 61 -19.16 -3.25 -4.65
C ILE A 61 -19.30 -4.71 -4.17
N GLY A 62 -19.54 -5.62 -5.10
CA GLY A 62 -19.61 -7.05 -4.79
C GLY A 62 -18.26 -7.65 -4.39
N LEU A 63 -18.29 -8.70 -3.57
CA LEU A 63 -17.10 -9.39 -3.07
C LEU A 63 -16.16 -9.89 -4.19
N LYS A 64 -16.71 -10.32 -5.33
CA LYS A 64 -15.94 -10.78 -6.50
C LYS A 64 -15.09 -9.66 -7.11
N THR A 65 -15.65 -8.46 -7.22
CA THR A 65 -14.95 -7.28 -7.76
C THR A 65 -13.87 -6.83 -6.79
N PHE A 66 -14.13 -6.86 -5.49
CA PHE A 66 -13.15 -6.58 -4.44
C PHE A 66 -11.94 -7.52 -4.48
N LEU A 67 -12.16 -8.83 -4.60
CA LEU A 67 -11.05 -9.79 -4.66
C LEU A 67 -10.17 -9.55 -5.89
N LYS A 68 -10.79 -9.30 -7.06
CA LYS A 68 -10.04 -8.98 -8.28
C LYS A 68 -9.23 -7.69 -8.15
N THR A 69 -9.83 -6.62 -7.64
CA THR A 69 -9.13 -5.34 -7.49
C THR A 69 -8.00 -5.45 -6.49
N THR A 70 -8.20 -6.13 -5.36
CA THR A 70 -7.15 -6.31 -4.34
C THR A 70 -5.97 -7.11 -4.87
N LEU A 71 -6.23 -8.20 -5.60
CA LEU A 71 -5.19 -9.01 -6.25
C LEU A 71 -4.38 -8.20 -7.26
N LEU A 72 -5.06 -7.46 -8.12
CA LEU A 72 -4.43 -6.61 -9.13
C LEU A 72 -3.56 -5.52 -8.46
N PHE A 73 -4.05 -4.96 -7.36
CA PHE A 73 -3.33 -3.97 -6.57
C PHE A 73 -2.04 -4.52 -5.96
N TRP A 74 -2.09 -5.73 -5.41
CA TRP A 74 -0.90 -6.37 -4.84
C TRP A 74 0.12 -6.74 -5.92
N LEU A 75 -0.32 -7.18 -7.09
CA LEU A 75 0.56 -7.53 -8.22
C LEU A 75 1.31 -6.31 -8.80
N ILE A 76 0.83 -5.09 -8.56
CA ILE A 76 1.51 -3.86 -8.96
C ILE A 76 2.58 -3.45 -7.94
N VAL A 77 2.34 -3.78 -6.67
CA VAL A 77 3.16 -3.32 -5.53
C VAL A 77 4.28 -4.30 -5.18
N PHE A 78 4.06 -5.61 -5.40
CA PHE A 78 5.01 -6.71 -5.18
C PHE A 78 5.64 -7.17 -6.49
#